data_AF-A0A3A6NYX3-F1
#
_entry.id   AF-A0A3A6NYX3-F1
#
_cell.length_a   1.000
_cell.length_b   1.000
_cell.length_c   1.000
_cell.angle_alpha   90.00
_cell.angle_beta   90.00
_cell.angle_gamma   90.00
#
_symmetry.space_group_name_H-M   'P 1'
#
loop_
_entity.id
_entity.type
_entity.pdbx_description
1 polymer ?
#
loop_
_entity_poly.entity_id
_entity_poly.type
_entity_poly.pdbx_seq_one_letter_code
_entity_poly.pdbx_strand_id
1 'polypeptide(L)'
;MFFKNSRYRKQPFAVTVDARGRRFKSVTLRPTPATAGTFFHTIEEGERLDHLAYRYYKAPRKWWRITDANPEFFSPLDLLGDGVLQCVRIPLTHNEEAGEPPWSVLAGKLSALVGVESYLFEENVLLSEDTRTVAGEAIPVASQSYERAVLIDYNSLTISATELTAAISSSGFGAGAPQHRGRIGRPIIIPPDSPA
;
A
#
# COMPACT_ATOMS: atom_id res chain seq x y z
N MET A 1 -31.41 -14.91 -10.36
CA MET A 1 -32.10 -13.61 -10.23
C MET A 1 -31.44 -12.84 -9.10
N PHE A 2 -31.19 -11.54 -9.22
CA PHE A 2 -30.50 -10.75 -8.19
C PHE A 2 -31.43 -10.30 -7.05
N PHE A 3 -30.88 -10.16 -5.85
CA PHE A 3 -31.62 -9.60 -4.69
C PHE A 3 -32.04 -8.14 -4.94
N LYS A 4 -33.11 -7.71 -4.25
CA LYS A 4 -33.65 -6.33 -4.37
C LYS A 4 -32.63 -5.23 -4.06
N ASN A 5 -31.64 -5.51 -3.22
CA ASN A 5 -30.57 -4.61 -2.79
C ASN A 5 -29.21 -4.95 -3.44
N SER A 6 -29.18 -5.80 -4.47
CA SER A 6 -27.94 -6.13 -5.18
C SER A 6 -27.50 -4.98 -6.07
N ARG A 7 -26.18 -4.72 -6.10
CA ARG A 7 -25.56 -3.77 -7.02
C ARG A 7 -25.83 -4.05 -8.50
N TYR A 8 -26.13 -5.31 -8.84
CA TYR A 8 -26.38 -5.75 -10.21
C TYR A 8 -27.87 -5.80 -10.58
N ARG A 9 -28.78 -5.42 -9.68
CA ARG A 9 -30.22 -5.56 -9.90
C ARG A 9 -30.71 -4.85 -11.17
N LYS A 10 -30.20 -3.65 -11.43
CA LYS A 10 -30.59 -2.79 -12.56
C LYS A 10 -29.71 -3.00 -13.81
N GLN A 11 -28.75 -3.93 -13.75
CA GLN A 11 -27.79 -4.13 -14.83
C GLN A 11 -28.44 -4.89 -16.01
N PRO A 12 -28.24 -4.46 -17.26
CA PRO A 12 -28.78 -5.16 -18.41
C PRO A 12 -28.10 -6.52 -18.61
N PHE A 13 -28.81 -7.42 -19.27
CA PHE A 13 -28.28 -8.71 -19.67
C PHE A 13 -27.82 -8.65 -21.12
N ALA A 14 -26.67 -9.25 -21.42
CA ALA A 14 -26.24 -9.56 -22.76
C ALA A 14 -26.56 -11.03 -23.07
N VAL A 15 -26.93 -11.32 -24.32
CA VAL A 15 -27.07 -12.69 -24.81
C VAL A 15 -25.95 -12.92 -25.81
N THR A 16 -25.07 -13.87 -25.49
CA THR A 16 -23.99 -14.29 -26.39
C THR A 16 -24.30 -15.66 -26.97
N VAL A 17 -23.83 -15.89 -28.19
CA VAL A 17 -23.99 -17.18 -28.90
C VAL A 17 -22.62 -17.80 -29.03
N ASP A 18 -22.49 -19.06 -28.61
CA ASP A 18 -21.23 -19.80 -28.81
C ASP A 18 -21.10 -20.35 -30.24
N ALA A 19 -19.95 -20.91 -30.56
CA ALA A 19 -19.69 -21.52 -31.86
C ALA A 19 -20.63 -22.70 -32.21
N ARG A 20 -21.39 -23.23 -31.24
CA ARG A 20 -22.37 -24.32 -31.41
C ARG A 20 -23.82 -23.82 -31.45
N GLY A 21 -24.03 -22.50 -31.54
CA GLY A 21 -25.37 -21.89 -31.60
C GLY A 21 -26.09 -21.82 -30.25
N ARG A 22 -25.43 -22.15 -29.13
CA ARG A 22 -26.04 -22.08 -27.79
C ARG A 22 -26.05 -20.64 -27.29
N ARG A 23 -27.20 -20.22 -26.75
CA ARG A 23 -27.41 -18.87 -26.20
C ARG A 23 -27.13 -18.85 -24.71
N PHE A 24 -26.23 -17.97 -24.29
CA PHE A 24 -25.92 -17.73 -22.88
C PHE A 24 -26.35 -16.33 -22.48
N LYS A 25 -27.09 -16.23 -21.37
CA LYS A 25 -27.49 -14.96 -20.78
C LYS A 25 -26.47 -14.58 -19.71
N SER A 26 -25.73 -13.50 -19.94
CA SER A 26 -24.75 -12.94 -19.00
C SER A 26 -25.17 -11.53 -18.58
N VAL A 27 -24.62 -11.05 -17.47
CA VAL A 27 -24.84 -9.69 -16.98
C VAL A 27 -23.73 -8.81 -17.52
N THR A 28 -24.07 -7.64 -18.04
CA THR A 28 -23.05 -6.74 -18.60
C THR A 28 -22.15 -6.17 -17.50
N LEU A 29 -20.95 -5.74 -17.88
CA LEU A 29 -20.03 -5.07 -16.96
C LEU A 29 -20.67 -3.78 -16.42
N ARG A 30 -20.67 -3.62 -15.10
CA ARG A 30 -21.14 -2.40 -14.43
C ARG A 30 -20.00 -1.38 -14.37
N PRO A 31 -20.16 -0.16 -14.89
CA PRO A 31 -19.20 0.91 -14.64
C PRO A 31 -19.24 1.34 -13.17
N THR A 32 -18.08 1.62 -12.57
CA THR A 32 -18.00 2.16 -11.22
C THR A 32 -18.53 3.59 -11.22
N PRO A 33 -19.60 3.92 -10.47
CA PRO A 33 -20.13 5.28 -10.43
C PRO A 33 -19.18 6.19 -9.64
N ALA A 34 -19.07 7.45 -10.07
CA ALA A 34 -18.43 8.49 -9.26
C ALA A 34 -19.25 8.69 -7.98
N THR A 35 -18.78 8.11 -6.88
CA THR A 35 -19.47 8.14 -5.60
C THR A 35 -18.75 9.12 -4.69
N ALA A 36 -19.30 10.32 -4.55
CA ALA A 36 -18.77 11.30 -3.62
C ALA A 36 -19.15 10.95 -2.17
N GLY A 37 -18.22 11.19 -1.25
CA GLY A 37 -18.46 11.11 0.19
C GLY A 37 -17.62 12.16 0.91
N THR A 38 -18.19 12.76 1.95
CA THR A 38 -17.51 13.75 2.81
C THR A 38 -17.05 13.13 4.14
N PHE A 39 -17.50 11.92 4.46
CA PHE A 39 -17.14 11.23 5.69
C PHE A 39 -15.94 10.32 5.47
N PHE A 40 -14.96 10.43 6.34
CA PHE A 40 -13.75 9.62 6.34
C PHE A 40 -13.74 8.68 7.55
N HIS A 41 -13.40 7.41 7.30
CA HIS A 41 -13.13 6.42 8.35
C HIS A 41 -11.65 6.03 8.30
N THR A 42 -10.97 6.06 9.44
CA THR A 42 -9.58 5.63 9.54
C THR A 42 -9.54 4.12 9.77
N ILE A 43 -8.84 3.39 8.89
CA ILE A 43 -8.76 1.93 8.97
C ILE A 43 -7.98 1.52 10.22
N GLU A 44 -8.56 0.62 11.00
CA GLU A 44 -7.92 -0.04 12.14
C GLU A 44 -7.50 -1.47 11.77
N GLU A 45 -6.54 -2.00 12.52
CA GLU A 45 -6.05 -3.37 12.31
C GLU A 45 -7.17 -4.40 12.53
N GLY A 46 -7.29 -5.37 11.62
CA GLY A 46 -8.30 -6.44 11.69
C GLY A 46 -9.72 -6.02 11.30
N GLU A 47 -9.92 -4.79 10.81
CA GLU A 47 -11.22 -4.37 10.29
C GLU A 47 -11.61 -5.13 9.02
N ARG A 48 -12.91 -5.41 8.88
CA ARG A 48 -13.48 -6.06 7.72
C ARG A 48 -14.52 -5.18 7.06
N LEU A 49 -14.59 -5.23 5.72
CA LEU A 49 -15.50 -4.42 4.93
C LEU A 49 -16.99 -4.69 5.23
N ASP A 50 -17.36 -5.93 5.55
CA ASP A 50 -18.72 -6.30 5.96
C ASP A 50 -19.07 -5.71 7.34
N HIS A 51 -18.12 -5.68 8.28
CA HIS A 51 -18.29 -5.04 9.58
C HIS A 51 -18.43 -3.53 9.45
N LEU A 52 -17.60 -2.89 8.61
CA LEU A 52 -17.71 -1.46 8.30
C LEU A 52 -19.08 -1.14 7.67
N ALA A 53 -19.51 -1.91 6.68
CA ALA A 53 -20.82 -1.74 6.06
C ALA A 53 -21.97 -1.93 7.07
N TYR A 54 -21.84 -2.85 8.01
CA TYR A 54 -22.82 -2.99 9.09
C TYR A 54 -22.79 -1.80 10.06
N ARG A 55 -21.60 -1.31 10.43
CA ARG A 55 -21.42 -0.15 11.31
C ARG A 55 -22.14 1.08 10.76
N TYR A 56 -21.91 1.39 9.48
CA TYR A 56 -22.40 2.61 8.82
C TYR A 56 -23.79 2.47 8.18
N TYR A 57 -24.12 1.32 7.60
CA TYR A 57 -25.37 1.14 6.82
C TYR A 57 -26.36 0.17 7.44
N LYS A 58 -26.03 -0.42 8.59
CA LYS A 58 -26.79 -1.52 9.22
C LYS A 58 -27.05 -2.69 8.27
N ALA A 59 -26.20 -2.85 7.26
CA ALA A 59 -26.34 -3.88 6.23
C ALA A 59 -24.96 -4.33 5.73
N PRO A 60 -24.46 -5.52 6.15
CA PRO A 60 -23.10 -5.96 5.82
C PRO A 60 -22.89 -6.16 4.32
N ARG A 61 -23.95 -6.50 3.57
CA ARG A 61 -23.88 -6.69 2.10
C ARG A 61 -23.75 -5.38 1.31
N LYS A 62 -23.76 -4.21 1.96
CA LYS A 62 -23.56 -2.90 1.33
C LYS A 62 -22.07 -2.48 1.29
N TRP A 63 -21.14 -3.38 1.61
CA TRP A 63 -19.70 -3.09 1.56
C TRP A 63 -19.21 -2.59 0.20
N TRP A 64 -19.85 -3.02 -0.90
CA TRP A 64 -19.51 -2.57 -2.25
C TRP A 64 -19.69 -1.07 -2.46
N ARG A 65 -20.46 -0.38 -1.61
CA ARG A 65 -20.58 1.08 -1.65
C ARG A 65 -19.30 1.77 -1.20
N ILE A 66 -18.65 1.21 -0.18
CA ILE A 66 -17.36 1.69 0.31
C ILE A 66 -16.32 1.51 -0.80
N THR A 67 -16.29 0.35 -1.46
CA THR A 67 -15.34 0.12 -2.56
C THR A 67 -15.61 1.01 -3.77
N ASP A 68 -16.88 1.23 -4.14
CA ASP A 68 -17.24 2.11 -5.26
C ASP A 68 -16.85 3.59 -4.99
N ALA A 69 -16.78 4.00 -3.72
CA ALA A 69 -16.38 5.35 -3.32
C ALA A 69 -14.86 5.54 -3.18
N ASN A 70 -14.08 4.47 -3.26
CA ASN A 70 -12.61 4.52 -3.22
C ASN A 70 -12.05 3.78 -4.46
N PRO A 71 -12.29 4.30 -5.68
CA PRO A 71 -11.93 3.64 -6.94
C PRO A 71 -10.42 3.57 -7.21
N GLU A 72 -9.60 4.27 -6.43
CA GLU A 72 -8.14 4.23 -6.49
C GLU A 72 -7.58 2.86 -6.07
N PHE A 73 -8.37 2.02 -5.38
CA PHE A 73 -7.97 0.67 -5.00
C PHE A 73 -8.50 -0.36 -6.00
N PHE A 74 -7.60 -1.25 -6.45
CA PHE A 74 -7.93 -2.27 -7.43
C PHE A 74 -8.78 -3.39 -6.82
N SER A 75 -8.52 -3.77 -5.57
CA SER A 75 -9.30 -4.78 -4.85
C SER A 75 -9.86 -4.28 -3.50
N PRO A 76 -10.96 -4.88 -3.02
CA PRO A 76 -11.49 -4.60 -1.69
C PRO A 76 -10.51 -4.93 -0.54
N LEU A 77 -9.55 -5.84 -0.77
CA LEU A 77 -8.53 -6.19 0.22
C LEU A 77 -7.42 -5.14 0.29
N ASP A 78 -7.01 -4.60 -0.86
CA ASP A 78 -6.06 -3.48 -0.92
C ASP A 78 -6.60 -2.26 -0.17
N LEU A 79 -7.92 -2.07 -0.21
CA LEU A 79 -8.59 -1.02 0.55
C LEU A 79 -8.33 -1.16 2.06
N LEU A 80 -8.29 -2.38 2.61
CA LEU A 80 -8.02 -2.65 4.03
C LEU A 80 -6.52 -2.74 4.36
N GLY A 81 -5.64 -2.75 3.36
CA GLY A 81 -4.21 -2.98 3.55
C GLY A 81 -3.81 -4.46 3.62
N ASP A 82 -4.76 -5.37 3.41
CA ASP A 82 -4.57 -6.84 3.37
C ASP A 82 -4.35 -7.35 1.94
N GLY A 83 -3.94 -6.45 1.05
CA GLY A 83 -3.57 -6.78 -0.33
C GLY A 83 -2.35 -7.68 -0.41
N VAL A 84 -2.22 -8.38 -1.54
CA VAL A 84 -1.02 -9.15 -1.88
C VAL A 84 0.14 -8.23 -2.25
N LEU A 85 -0.16 -7.10 -2.89
CA LEU A 85 0.80 -6.04 -3.13
C LEU A 85 0.91 -5.19 -1.86
N GLN A 86 2.10 -5.20 -1.26
CA GLN A 86 2.39 -4.48 -0.03
C GLN A 86 3.51 -3.49 -0.25
N CYS A 87 3.43 -2.36 0.44
CA CYS A 87 4.50 -1.37 0.50
C CYS A 87 5.20 -1.48 1.87
N VAL A 88 6.52 -1.61 1.86
CA VAL A 88 7.34 -1.61 3.07
C VAL A 88 8.40 -0.52 2.98
N ARG A 89 8.57 0.23 4.07
CA ARG A 89 9.71 1.14 4.25
C ARG A 89 10.76 0.46 5.10
N ILE A 90 11.99 0.39 4.62
CA ILE A 90 13.11 -0.18 5.35
C ILE A 90 14.14 0.94 5.55
N PRO A 91 14.37 1.40 6.80
CA PRO A 91 15.43 2.35 7.09
C PRO A 91 16.80 1.77 6.72
N LEU A 92 17.68 2.61 6.20
CA LEU A 92 19.01 2.23 5.76
C LEU A 92 20.07 2.93 6.59
N THR A 93 21.09 2.18 7.02
CA THR A 93 22.31 2.74 7.60
C THR A 93 23.48 2.45 6.67
N HIS A 94 24.43 3.37 6.59
CA HIS A 94 25.65 3.21 5.80
C HIS A 94 26.82 3.79 6.58
N ASN A 95 27.99 3.18 6.46
CA ASN A 95 29.20 3.74 7.05
C ASN A 95 29.80 4.77 6.10
N GLU A 96 29.68 6.05 6.43
CA GLU A 96 30.25 7.15 5.62
C GLU A 96 31.77 7.05 5.44
N GLU A 97 32.49 6.42 6.38
CA GLU A 97 33.94 6.19 6.27
C GLU A 97 34.29 5.17 5.17
N ALA A 98 33.33 4.32 4.77
CA ALA A 98 33.51 3.32 3.71
C ALA A 98 33.34 3.91 2.29
N GLY A 99 33.02 5.20 2.17
CA GLY A 99 32.83 5.91 0.91
C GLY A 99 31.36 6.14 0.57
N GLU A 100 31.07 6.38 -0.72
CA GLU A 100 29.72 6.69 -1.19
C GLU A 100 28.75 5.52 -0.95
N PRO A 101 27.45 5.79 -0.65
CA PRO A 101 26.48 4.74 -0.44
C PRO A 101 26.29 3.89 -1.71
N PRO A 102 26.25 2.55 -1.61
CA PRO A 102 26.21 1.65 -2.76
C PRO A 102 24.79 1.54 -3.40
N TRP A 103 24.20 2.68 -3.76
CA TRP A 103 22.83 2.77 -4.31
C TRP A 103 22.61 1.93 -5.57
N SER A 104 23.57 1.93 -6.48
CA SER A 104 23.50 1.17 -7.74
C SER A 104 23.49 -0.33 -7.49
N VAL A 105 24.29 -0.81 -6.52
CA VAL A 105 24.32 -2.22 -6.11
C VAL A 105 22.99 -2.61 -5.48
N LEU A 106 22.43 -1.76 -4.61
CA LEU A 106 21.12 -2.00 -4.01
C LEU A 106 20.01 -2.05 -5.08
N ALA A 107 19.96 -1.08 -5.99
CA ALA A 107 19.01 -1.04 -7.09
C ALA A 107 19.10 -2.30 -7.99
N GLY A 108 20.32 -2.71 -8.33
CA GLY A 108 20.55 -3.93 -9.11
C GLY A 108 20.08 -5.19 -8.39
N LYS A 109 20.25 -5.28 -7.07
CA LYS A 109 19.74 -6.40 -6.28
C LYS A 109 18.22 -6.41 -6.20
N LEU A 110 17.60 -5.28 -5.87
CA LEU A 110 16.14 -5.20 -5.75
C LEU A 110 15.42 -5.50 -7.06
N SER A 111 15.93 -4.97 -8.18
CA SER A 111 15.37 -5.24 -9.52
C SER A 111 15.55 -6.69 -9.99
N ALA A 112 16.51 -7.43 -9.43
CA ALA A 112 16.72 -8.84 -9.75
C ALA A 112 15.84 -9.79 -8.92
N LEU A 113 15.20 -9.31 -7.85
CA LEU A 113 14.35 -10.12 -6.99
C LEU A 113 12.96 -10.32 -7.62
N VAL A 114 12.58 -11.59 -7.77
CA VAL A 114 11.23 -11.93 -8.22
C VAL A 114 10.23 -11.53 -7.14
N GLY A 115 9.21 -10.76 -7.52
CA GLY A 115 8.18 -10.27 -6.61
C GLY A 115 8.37 -8.84 -6.15
N VAL A 116 9.50 -8.19 -6.44
CA VAL A 116 9.63 -6.73 -6.31
C VAL A 116 9.04 -6.07 -7.55
N GLU A 117 8.09 -5.15 -7.35
CA GLU A 117 7.42 -4.43 -8.43
C GLU A 117 8.09 -3.07 -8.66
N SER A 118 8.30 -2.31 -7.59
CA SER A 118 8.94 -1.00 -7.62
C SER A 118 9.68 -0.70 -6.33
N TYR A 119 10.63 0.23 -6.42
CA TYR A 119 11.31 0.77 -5.25
C TYR A 119 11.63 2.25 -5.41
N LEU A 120 11.72 2.96 -4.29
CA LEU A 120 12.05 4.37 -4.20
C LEU A 120 13.04 4.59 -3.05
N PHE A 121 14.10 5.35 -3.29
CA PHE A 121 15.05 5.75 -2.26
C PHE A 121 14.64 7.09 -1.64
N GLU A 122 14.62 7.13 -0.31
CA GLU A 122 14.51 8.34 0.50
C GLU A 122 15.88 8.65 1.10
N GLU A 123 16.35 9.88 0.93
CA GLU A 123 17.55 10.39 1.59
C GLU A 123 17.29 11.82 2.05
N ASN A 124 17.32 12.02 3.37
CA ASN A 124 17.17 13.33 4.01
C ASN A 124 18.48 13.68 4.71
N VAL A 125 19.00 14.88 4.41
CA VAL A 125 20.18 15.44 5.07
C VAL A 125 19.72 16.32 6.23
N LEU A 126 20.07 15.94 7.45
CA LEU A 126 19.78 16.68 8.66
C LEU A 126 21.05 17.37 9.15
N LEU A 127 21.00 18.69 9.29
CA LEU A 127 22.06 19.48 9.90
C LEU A 127 21.82 19.53 11.41
N SER A 128 22.73 18.98 12.19
CA SER A 128 22.69 19.00 13.66
C SER A 128 23.94 19.65 14.23
N GLU A 129 23.81 20.40 15.32
CA GLU A 129 24.97 20.85 16.09
C GLU A 129 25.42 19.71 17.00
N ASP A 130 26.62 19.18 16.76
CA ASP A 130 27.24 18.18 17.61
C ASP A 130 28.33 18.83 18.45
N THR A 131 28.45 18.41 19.71
CA THR A 131 29.43 19.01 20.62
C THR A 131 30.71 18.19 20.59
N ARG A 132 31.76 18.75 19.98
CA ARG A 132 33.07 18.10 19.94
C ARG A 132 33.97 18.69 21.00
N THR A 133 34.54 17.84 21.85
CA THR A 133 35.57 18.25 22.80
C THR A 133 36.91 18.31 22.09
N VAL A 134 37.44 19.52 21.87
CA VAL A 134 38.78 19.75 21.32
C VAL A 134 39.61 20.41 22.39
N ALA A 135 40.73 19.80 22.78
CA ALA A 135 41.62 20.29 23.83
C ALA A 135 40.94 20.57 25.20
N GLY A 136 39.86 19.84 25.52
CA GLY A 136 39.12 19.99 26.79
C GLY A 136 38.00 21.02 26.76
N GLU A 137 37.78 21.71 25.63
CA GLU A 137 36.71 22.68 25.44
C GLU A 137 35.62 22.10 24.53
N ALA A 138 34.35 22.29 24.91
CA ALA A 138 33.18 21.82 24.19
C ALA A 138 32.80 22.83 23.10
N ILE A 139 33.10 22.50 21.84
CA ILE A 139 32.83 23.38 20.70
C ILE A 139 31.62 22.83 19.93
N PRO A 140 30.56 23.63 19.69
CA PRO A 140 29.48 23.23 18.81
C PRO A 140 29.99 23.22 17.36
N VAL A 141 29.92 22.05 16.73
CA VAL A 141 30.33 21.82 15.34
C VAL A 141 29.10 21.41 14.55
N ALA A 142 28.86 22.07 13.42
CA ALA A 142 27.84 21.64 12.49
C ALA A 142 28.19 20.23 11.96
N SER A 143 27.36 19.26 12.28
CA SER A 143 27.42 17.88 11.81
C SER A 143 26.27 17.64 10.83
N GLN A 144 26.53 16.80 9.83
CA GLN A 144 25.49 16.30 8.93
C GLN A 144 25.18 14.86 9.34
N SER A 145 23.90 14.57 9.54
CA SER A 145 23.39 13.20 9.67
C SER A 145 22.46 12.90 8.50
N TYR A 146 22.45 11.66 8.06
CA TYR A 146 21.63 11.21 6.94
C TYR A 146 20.55 10.27 7.45
N GLU A 147 19.29 10.60 7.21
CA GLU A 147 18.19 9.65 7.35
C GLU A 147 17.89 9.05 5.98
N ARG A 148 18.15 7.76 5.81
CA ARG A 148 17.93 7.04 4.56
C ARG A 148 16.91 5.93 4.74
N ALA A 149 16.12 5.70 3.71
CA ALA A 149 15.23 4.55 3.64
C ALA A 149 15.03 4.11 2.19
N VAL A 150 14.56 2.88 2.02
CA VAL A 150 13.99 2.41 0.75
C VAL A 150 12.53 2.03 0.97
N LEU A 151 11.66 2.51 0.10
CA LEU A 151 10.30 2.02 -0.04
C LEU A 151 10.29 0.97 -1.13
N ILE A 152 9.67 -0.16 -0.84
CA ILE A 152 9.59 -1.29 -1.76
C ILE A 152 8.14 -1.72 -1.84
N ASP A 153 7.61 -1.71 -3.06
CA ASP A 153 6.35 -2.35 -3.39
C ASP A 153 6.66 -3.77 -3.87
N TYR A 154 6.07 -4.75 -3.20
CA TYR A 154 6.36 -6.16 -3.45
C TYR A 154 5.12 -7.04 -3.29
N ASN A 155 5.16 -8.18 -3.96
CA ASN A 155 4.17 -9.24 -3.84
C ASN A 155 4.51 -10.14 -2.64
N SER A 156 3.72 -10.06 -1.59
CA SER A 156 3.93 -10.79 -0.33
C SER A 156 3.79 -12.32 -0.46
N LEU A 157 3.21 -12.83 -1.55
CA LEU A 157 3.17 -14.27 -1.83
C LEU A 157 4.46 -14.79 -2.47
N THR A 158 5.31 -13.89 -2.98
CA THR A 158 6.51 -14.26 -3.73
C THR A 158 7.79 -14.03 -2.92
N ILE A 159 7.83 -12.93 -2.15
CA ILE A 159 8.99 -12.55 -1.35
C ILE A 159 8.56 -11.99 0.00
N SER A 160 9.31 -12.30 1.05
CA SER A 160 9.08 -11.83 2.40
C SER A 160 9.89 -10.57 2.73
N ALA A 161 9.44 -9.81 3.73
CA ALA A 161 10.19 -8.64 4.23
C ALA A 161 11.59 -9.02 4.75
N THR A 162 11.78 -10.24 5.27
CA THR A 162 13.07 -10.75 5.73
C THR A 162 14.05 -11.00 4.57
N GLU A 163 13.55 -11.47 3.43
CA GLU A 163 14.38 -11.63 2.23
C GLU A 163 14.78 -10.27 1.65
N LEU A 164 13.88 -9.28 1.69
CA LEU A 164 14.19 -7.90 1.31
C LEU A 164 15.28 -7.30 2.20
N THR A 165 15.20 -7.46 3.53
CA THR A 165 16.26 -6.97 4.43
C THR A 165 17.58 -7.68 4.20
N ALA A 166 17.57 -9.00 3.95
CA ALA A 166 18.77 -9.75 3.62
C ALA A 166 19.42 -9.26 2.30
N ALA A 167 18.60 -8.98 1.27
CA ALA A 167 19.08 -8.42 0.01
C ALA A 167 19.72 -7.04 0.21
N ILE A 168 19.09 -6.17 1.03
CA ILE A 168 19.64 -4.86 1.42
C ILE A 168 20.96 -5.02 2.17
N SER A 169 21.02 -5.90 3.17
CA SER A 169 22.25 -6.14 3.92
C SER A 169 23.40 -6.61 3.03
N SER A 170 23.09 -7.43 2.03
CA SER A 170 24.07 -7.93 1.09
C SER A 170 24.55 -6.88 0.05
N SER A 171 23.92 -5.71 -0.05
CA SER A 171 24.37 -4.62 -0.95
C SER A 171 25.34 -3.65 -0.28
N GLY A 172 25.57 -3.79 1.04
CA GLY A 172 26.47 -2.93 1.81
C GLY A 172 25.76 -1.95 2.73
N PHE A 173 24.43 -1.90 2.73
CA PHE A 173 23.64 -1.13 3.69
C PHE A 173 23.31 -1.95 4.94
N GLY A 174 23.26 -1.33 6.12
CA GLY A 174 22.53 -1.90 7.24
C GLY A 174 21.02 -1.75 7.01
N ALA A 175 20.28 -2.84 7.17
CA ALA A 175 18.82 -2.84 7.04
C ALA A 175 18.16 -2.69 8.42
N GLY A 176 17.39 -1.63 8.61
CA GLY A 176 16.57 -1.43 9.79
C GLY A 176 15.35 -2.35 9.82
N ALA A 177 14.56 -2.25 10.90
CA ALA A 177 13.32 -3.00 11.02
C ALA A 177 12.32 -2.60 9.91
N PRO A 178 11.73 -3.56 9.17
CA PRO A 178 10.72 -3.28 8.17
C PRO A 178 9.48 -2.58 8.77
N GLN A 179 9.09 -1.47 8.17
CA GLN A 179 7.92 -0.69 8.57
C GLN A 179 6.87 -0.83 7.46
N HIS A 180 5.82 -1.62 7.70
CA HIS A 180 4.74 -1.75 6.73
C HIS A 180 4.06 -0.38 6.53
N ARG A 181 4.12 0.13 5.30
CA ARG A 181 3.36 1.29 4.84
C ARG A 181 1.98 0.80 4.37
N GLY A 182 1.29 0.07 5.26
CA GLY A 182 -0.07 -0.37 5.02
C GLY A 182 -1.07 0.79 5.04
N ARG A 183 -2.35 0.44 4.90
CA ARG A 183 -3.45 1.41 5.02
C ARG A 183 -3.98 1.59 6.44
N ILE A 184 -3.52 0.78 7.39
CA ILE A 184 -3.82 0.96 8.81
C ILE A 184 -3.44 2.39 9.21
N GLY A 185 -4.36 3.12 9.83
CA GLY A 185 -4.19 4.52 10.19
C GLY A 185 -4.45 5.54 9.07
N ARG A 186 -4.83 5.10 7.85
CA ARG A 186 -5.21 5.99 6.74
C ARG A 186 -6.73 6.05 6.55
N PRO A 187 -7.26 7.20 6.10
CA PRO A 187 -8.68 7.35 5.86
C PRO A 187 -9.15 6.65 4.57
N ILE A 188 -10.39 6.15 4.59
CA ILE A 188 -11.22 5.78 3.44
C ILE A 188 -12.50 6.61 3.43
N ILE A 189 -13.05 6.83 2.25
CA ILE A 189 -14.35 7.47 2.08
C ILE A 189 -15.47 6.48 2.42
N ILE A 190 -16.37 6.88 3.30
CA ILE A 190 -17.65 6.18 3.53
C ILE A 190 -18.77 7.04 2.92
N PRO A 191 -19.37 6.62 1.80
CA PRO A 191 -20.45 7.39 1.19
C PRO A 191 -21.73 7.30 2.04
N PRO A 192 -22.64 8.29 1.96
CA PRO A 192 -23.91 8.25 2.66
C PRO A 192 -24.80 7.09 2.19
N ASP A 193 -25.71 6.63 3.06
CA ASP A 193 -26.63 5.54 2.73
C ASP A 193 -27.83 6.02 1.87
N SER A 194 -27.57 6.43 0.63
CA SER A 194 -28.63 6.82 -0.30
C SER A 194 -29.36 5.59 -0.88
N PRO A 195 -30.65 5.64 -1.24
CA PRO A 195 -31.28 4.54 -1.98
C PRO A 195 -30.62 4.33 -3.36
N ALA A 196 -30.47 3.06 -3.77
CA ALA A 196 -29.79 2.65 -5.01
C ALA A 196 -30.73 2.50 -6.22
#